data_AF-A0A803MIV2-F1
#
_entry.id   AF-A0A803MIV2-F1
#
_cell.length_a   1.000
_cell.length_b   1.000
_cell.length_c   1.000
_cell.angle_alpha   90.00
_cell.angle_beta   90.00
_cell.angle_gamma   90.00
#
_symmetry.space_group_name_H-M   'P 1'
#
loop_
_entity.id
_entity.type
_entity.pdbx_description
1 polymer ?
#
loop_
_entity_poly.entity_id
_entity_poly.type
_entity_poly.pdbx_seq_one_letter_code
_entity_poly.pdbx_strand_id
1 'polypeptide(L)'
;MEAKDDSGYKHVWEICADVRLIFKNAMKYTNEKNDLHVMARTLLAKFEEKWLQFLPELWKRKMSAEEERQVGIALTSHKAIH
;
A
#
# COMPACT_ATOMS: atom_id res chain seq x y z
N MET A 1 -23.09 11.23 -17.62
CA MET A 1 -22.20 11.20 -16.44
C MET A 1 -21.02 10.35 -16.84
N GLU A 2 -19.87 10.96 -17.08
CA GLU A 2 -18.62 10.20 -17.24
C GLU A 2 -18.36 9.47 -15.93
N ALA A 3 -18.24 8.14 -15.99
CA ALA A 3 -17.74 7.37 -14.88
C ALA A 3 -16.30 7.85 -14.64
N LYS A 4 -16.08 8.63 -13.58
CA LYS A 4 -14.73 8.86 -13.07
C LYS A 4 -14.18 7.47 -12.77
N ASP A 5 -13.00 7.19 -13.30
CA ASP A 5 -12.25 5.98 -13.01
C ASP A 5 -11.87 6.02 -11.52
N ASP A 6 -12.83 5.70 -10.66
CA ASP A 6 -12.75 5.71 -9.20
C ASP A 6 -12.01 4.44 -8.74
N SER A 7 -10.82 4.24 -9.32
CA SER A 7 -10.06 3.00 -9.26
C SER A 7 -9.34 2.85 -7.92
N GLY A 8 -9.99 3.16 -6.79
CA GLY A 8 -9.49 2.97 -5.43
C GLY A 8 -7.99 3.26 -5.26
N TYR A 9 -7.29 2.37 -4.58
CA TYR A 9 -5.85 2.47 -4.37
C TYR A 9 -5.06 1.98 -5.59
N LYS A 10 -4.08 2.77 -6.03
CA LYS A 10 -3.18 2.42 -7.16
C LYS A 10 -1.98 1.61 -6.71
N HIS A 11 -1.59 1.78 -5.45
CA HIS A 11 -0.47 1.10 -4.84
C HIS A 11 -0.82 0.59 -3.45
N VAL A 12 -0.31 -0.59 -3.10
CA VAL A 12 -0.46 -1.19 -1.76
C VAL A 12 -0.01 -0.24 -0.65
N TRP A 13 0.92 0.65 -0.96
CA TRP A 13 1.46 1.67 -0.07
C TRP A 13 0.42 2.68 0.40
N GLU A 14 -0.53 3.04 -0.46
CA GLU A 14 -1.60 3.97 -0.15
C GLU A 14 -2.58 3.32 0.85
N ILE A 15 -2.90 2.03 0.66
CA ILE A 15 -3.69 1.25 1.62
C ILE A 15 -3.02 1.25 2.99
N CYS A 16 -1.72 1.01 3.03
CA CYS A 16 -0.99 0.95 4.31
C CYS A 16 -0.92 2.31 5.01
N ALA A 17 -0.83 3.40 4.25
CA ALA A 17 -0.90 4.75 4.79
C ALA A 17 -2.26 4.98 5.47
N ASP A 18 -3.36 4.61 4.81
CA ASP A 18 -4.71 4.84 5.32
C ASP A 18 -5.05 3.94 6.51
N VAL A 19 -4.60 2.68 6.52
CA VAL A 19 -4.74 1.80 7.70
C VAL A 19 -4.03 2.39 8.91
N ARG A 20 -2.80 2.89 8.74
CA ARG A 20 -2.07 3.59 9.82
C ARG A 20 -2.81 4.82 10.29
N LEU A 21 -3.37 5.59 9.35
CA LEU A 21 -4.12 6.81 9.66
C LEU A 21 -5.38 6.50 10.47
N ILE A 22 -6.12 5.44 10.14
CA ILE A 22 -7.32 5.02 10.88
C ILE A 22 -6.98 4.76 12.35
N PHE A 23 -5.95 3.95 12.63
CA PHE A 23 -5.56 3.66 14.01
C PHE A 23 -4.99 4.88 14.74
N LYS A 24 -4.19 5.72 14.06
CA LYS A 24 -3.69 6.97 14.63
C LYS A 24 -4.82 7.93 14.98
N ASN A 25 -5.84 8.04 14.13
CA ASN A 25 -7.00 8.87 14.39
C ASN A 25 -7.83 8.32 15.55
N ALA A 26 -8.04 7.01 15.61
CA ALA A 26 -8.70 6.36 16.74
C ALA A 26 -7.98 6.70 18.06
N MET A 27 -6.66 6.56 18.10
CA MET A 27 -5.87 6.92 19.29
C MET A 27 -5.89 8.43 19.60
N LYS A 28 -5.90 9.30 18.58
CA LYS A 28 -5.93 10.76 18.75
C LYS A 28 -7.23 11.26 19.39
N TYR A 29 -8.36 10.68 18.99
CA TYR A 29 -9.68 11.14 19.41
C TYR A 29 -10.28 10.31 20.56
N THR A 30 -9.53 9.37 21.12
CA THR A 30 -9.96 8.58 22.28
C THR A 30 -8.94 8.67 23.41
N ASN A 31 -9.42 8.70 24.64
CA ASN A 31 -8.57 8.73 25.84
C ASN A 31 -7.72 7.45 25.91
N GLU A 32 -6.47 7.53 26.37
CA GLU A 32 -5.55 6.39 26.49
C GLU A 32 -6.07 5.24 27.36
N LYS A 33 -6.93 5.52 28.33
CA LYS A 33 -7.60 4.51 29.17
C LYS A 33 -8.87 3.93 28.54
N ASN A 34 -9.31 4.44 27.40
CA ASN A 34 -10.44 3.92 26.65
C ASN A 34 -10.02 2.62 25.94
N ASP A 35 -10.86 1.60 26.00
CA ASP A 35 -10.62 0.32 25.35
C ASP A 35 -10.39 0.48 23.84
N LEU A 36 -11.06 1.43 23.17
CA LEU A 36 -10.83 1.75 21.76
C LEU A 36 -9.39 2.21 21.48
N HIS A 37 -8.81 3.01 22.38
CA HIS A 37 -7.42 3.44 22.25
C HIS A 37 -6.48 2.23 22.38
N VAL A 38 -6.71 1.39 23.39
CA VAL A 38 -5.92 0.17 23.64
C VAL A 38 -6.01 -0.80 22.47
N MET A 39 -7.22 -0.99 21.91
CA MET A 39 -7.47 -1.81 20.73
C MET A 39 -6.77 -1.24 19.50
N ALA A 40 -6.89 0.05 19.22
CA ALA A 40 -6.24 0.70 18.08
C ALA A 40 -4.71 0.55 18.13
N ARG A 41 -4.11 0.75 19.32
CA ARG A 41 -2.67 0.55 19.54
C ARG A 41 -2.26 -0.90 19.29
N THR A 42 -3.02 -1.85 19.84
CA THR A 42 -2.74 -3.29 19.70
C THR A 42 -2.85 -3.76 18.25
N LEU A 43 -3.88 -3.32 17.53
CA LEU A 43 -4.10 -3.68 16.13
C LEU A 43 -3.06 -3.03 15.22
N LEU A 44 -2.68 -1.78 15.46
CA LEU A 44 -1.60 -1.12 14.71
C LEU A 44 -0.27 -1.87 14.87
N ALA A 45 0.09 -2.29 16.09
CA ALA A 45 1.31 -3.06 16.33
C ALA A 45 1.32 -4.40 15.56
N LYS A 46 0.21 -5.15 15.62
CA LYS A 46 0.05 -6.40 14.85
C LYS A 46 0.10 -6.18 13.34
N PHE A 47 -0.46 -5.05 12.87
CA PHE A 47 -0.40 -4.68 11.47
C PHE A 47 1.04 -4.43 11.03
N GLU A 48 1.82 -3.63 11.77
CA GLU A 48 3.22 -3.35 11.41
C GLU A 48 4.09 -4.62 11.45
N GLU A 49 3.91 -5.48 12.46
CA GLU A 49 4.61 -6.76 12.55
C GLU A 49 4.38 -7.62 11.30
N LYS A 50 3.11 -7.77 10.90
CA LYS A 50 2.76 -8.53 9.69
C LYS A 50 3.24 -7.83 8.43
N TRP A 51 3.10 -6.50 8.36
CA TRP A 51 3.53 -5.70 7.22
C TRP A 51 5.03 -5.90 6.93
N LEU A 52 5.87 -5.87 7.97
CA LEU A 52 7.31 -6.14 7.86
C LEU A 52 7.61 -7.52 7.25
N GLN A 53 6.85 -8.56 7.63
CA GLN A 53 7.00 -9.91 7.06
C GLN A 53 6.63 -9.96 5.57
N PHE A 54 5.72 -9.09 5.11
CA PHE A 54 5.30 -9.02 3.70
C PHE A 54 6.21 -8.18 2.80
N LEU A 55 7.05 -7.28 3.35
CA LEU A 55 7.87 -6.37 2.54
C LEU A 55 8.81 -7.08 1.55
N PRO A 56 9.52 -8.17 1.91
CA PRO A 56 10.47 -8.79 0.98
C PRO A 56 9.79 -9.27 -0.32
N GLU A 57 8.66 -9.96 -0.19
CA GLU A 57 7.91 -10.47 -1.34
C GLU A 57 7.27 -9.34 -2.15
N LEU A 58 6.78 -8.29 -1.49
CA LEU A 58 6.26 -7.11 -2.19
C LEU A 58 7.33 -6.40 -3.02
N TRP A 59 8.58 -6.33 -2.54
CA TRP A 59 9.64 -5.62 -3.24
C TRP A 59 10.12 -6.44 -4.41
N LYS A 60 10.27 -7.76 -4.21
CA LYS A 60 10.53 -8.69 -5.29
C LYS A 60 9.49 -8.55 -6.40
N ARG A 61 8.19 -8.57 -6.05
CA ARG A 61 7.09 -8.36 -7.02
C ARG A 61 7.18 -7.01 -7.72
N LYS A 62 7.48 -5.93 -6.98
CA LYS A 62 7.59 -4.58 -7.53
C LYS A 62 8.76 -4.47 -8.52
N MET A 63 9.92 -5.03 -8.17
CA MET A 63 11.10 -5.04 -9.04
C MET A 63 10.84 -5.84 -10.31
N SER A 64 10.30 -7.06 -10.19
CA SER A 64 9.98 -7.87 -11.38
C SER A 64 8.96 -7.20 -12.30
N ALA A 65 7.94 -6.54 -11.74
CA ALA A 65 6.98 -5.81 -12.55
C ALA A 65 7.60 -4.59 -13.27
N GLU A 66 8.55 -3.92 -12.64
CA GLU A 66 9.27 -2.79 -13.26
C GLU A 66 10.23 -3.28 -14.36
N GLU A 67 10.94 -4.38 -14.13
CA GLU A 67 11.80 -5.03 -15.12
C GLU A 67 11.00 -5.46 -16.35
N GLU A 68 9.87 -6.14 -16.16
CA GLU A 68 8.96 -6.54 -17.24
C GLU A 68 8.44 -5.33 -18.03
N ARG A 69 8.08 -4.25 -17.33
CA ARG A 69 7.62 -3.01 -17.96
C ARG A 69 8.73 -2.38 -18.81
N GLN A 70 9.96 -2.34 -18.30
CA GLN A 70 11.11 -1.78 -19.00
C GLN A 70 11.48 -2.61 -20.25
N VAL A 71 11.41 -3.94 -20.16
CA VAL A 71 11.61 -4.85 -21.31
C VAL A 71 10.52 -4.63 -22.36
N GLY A 72 9.25 -4.50 -21.95
CA GLY A 72 8.15 -4.20 -22.85
C GLY A 72 8.32 -2.87 -23.60
N ILE A 73 8.77 -1.82 -22.90
CA ILE A 73 9.08 -0.52 -23.50
C ILE A 73 10.24 -0.63 -24.50
N ALA A 74 11.31 -1.36 -24.18
CA ALA A 74 12.43 -1.56 -25.08
C ALA A 74 12.01 -2.30 -26.37
N LEU A 75 11.22 -3.37 -26.25
CA LEU A 75 10.73 -4.15 -27.39
C LEU A 75 9.78 -3.35 -28.29
N THR A 76 8.88 -2.56 -27.71
CA THR A 76 7.98 -1.68 -28.48
C THR A 76 8.76 -0.57 -29.17
N SER A 77 9.77 0.01 -28.52
CA SER A 77 10.64 1.03 -29.11
C SER A 77 11.47 0.46 -30.26
N HIS A 78 12.01 -0.75 -30.13
CA HIS A 78 12.75 -1.41 -31.21
C HIS A 78 11.87 -1.72 -32.43
N LYS A 79 10.62 -2.15 -32.21
CA LYS A 79 9.65 -2.40 -33.31
C LYS A 79 9.17 -1.13 -34.02
N ALA A 80 9.27 0.05 -33.40
CA ALA A 80 8.82 1.30 -34.00
C ALA A 80 9.87 1.96 -34.92
N ILE A 81 11.12 1.47 -34.90
CA ILE A 81 12.25 2.01 -35.68
C ILE A 81 12.47 1.21 -36.98
N HIS A 82 11.71 0.12 -37.18
CA HIS A 82 11.72 -0.72 -38.38
C HIS A 82 10.33 -0.75 -39.02
#